data_AF-A0A418Q9L4-F1
#
_entry.id   AF-A0A418Q9L4-F1
#
_cell.length_a   1.000
_cell.length_b   1.000
_cell.length_c   1.000
_cell.angle_alpha   90.00
_cell.angle_beta   90.00
_cell.angle_gamma   90.00
#
_symmetry.space_group_name_H-M   'P 1'
#
loop_
_entity.id
_entity.type
_entity.pdbx_description
1 polymer ?
#
loop_
_entity_poly.entity_id
_entity_poly.type
_entity_poly.pdbx_seq_one_letter_code
_entity_poly.pdbx_strand_id
1 'polypeptide(L)'
;MNTVEGAIVMSALTVVVGGLLAGFGTMATASATQSLARDVARAEAMGADGQALAHAKDPDAVVDISPTVHAGVNSVTVRVTAPAPLFDVHAEAVVVAEP
;
A
#
# COMPACT_ATOMS: atom_id res chain seq x y z
N MET A 1 40.04 19.21 11.46
CA MET A 1 39.05 18.44 10.68
C MET A 1 39.55 18.44 9.24
N ASN A 2 40.00 17.29 8.75
CA ASN A 2 40.55 17.18 7.40
C ASN A 2 39.42 17.06 6.37
N THR A 3 39.65 17.52 5.13
CA THR A 3 38.65 17.53 4.03
C THR A 3 37.99 16.17 3.79
N VAL A 4 38.71 15.07 4.06
CA VAL A 4 38.21 13.69 3.97
C VAL A 4 37.13 13.40 5.03
N GLU A 5 37.32 13.85 6.26
CA GLU A 5 36.34 13.66 7.35
C GLU A 5 35.04 14.42 7.03
N GLY A 6 35.15 15.63 6.49
CA GLY A 6 34.00 16.42 6.04
C GLY A 6 33.22 15.75 4.90
N ALA A 7 33.93 15.19 3.91
CA ALA A 7 33.30 14.47 2.79
C ALA A 7 32.56 13.20 3.25
N ILE A 8 33.14 12.45 4.20
CA ILE A 8 32.50 11.26 4.78
C ILE A 8 31.24 11.65 5.54
N VAL A 9 31.30 12.68 6.39
CA VAL A 9 30.14 13.15 7.17
C VAL A 9 29.01 13.62 6.26
N MET A 10 29.30 14.39 5.20
CA MET A 10 28.28 14.85 4.27
C MET A 10 27.64 13.71 3.48
N SER A 11 28.43 12.71 3.07
CA SER A 11 27.91 11.53 2.37
C SER A 11 27.01 10.70 3.30
N ALA A 12 27.45 10.48 4.53
CA ALA A 12 26.65 9.78 5.55
C ALA A 12 25.35 10.51 5.86
N LEU A 13 25.40 11.83 6.03
CA LEU A 13 24.21 12.66 6.26
C LEU A 13 23.23 12.56 5.09
N THR A 14 23.73 12.58 3.85
CA THR A 14 22.89 12.46 2.65
C THR A 14 22.16 11.12 2.61
N VAL A 15 22.84 10.03 2.93
CA VAL A 15 22.23 8.69 3.00
C VAL A 15 21.18 8.63 4.11
N VAL A 16 21.47 9.18 5.29
CA VAL A 16 20.53 9.19 6.41
C VAL A 16 19.28 10.00 6.09
N VAL A 17 19.44 11.21 5.54
CA VAL A 17 18.31 12.07 5.16
C VAL A 17 17.49 11.42 4.04
N GLY A 18 18.15 10.87 3.02
CA GLY A 18 17.48 10.14 1.94
C GLY A 18 16.68 8.95 2.46
N GLY A 19 17.26 8.15 3.36
CA GLY A 19 16.58 7.02 3.99
C GLY A 19 15.39 7.43 4.85
N LEU A 20 15.48 8.53 5.59
CA LEU A 20 14.38 9.08 6.38
C LEU A 20 13.20 9.49 5.49
N LEU A 21 13.46 10.25 4.43
CA LEU A 21 12.41 10.69 3.49
C LEU A 21 11.75 9.50 2.79
N ALA A 22 12.55 8.54 2.32
CA ALA A 22 12.04 7.33 1.70
C ALA A 22 11.21 6.47 2.69
N GLY A 23 11.63 6.41 3.96
CA GLY A 23 10.91 5.74 5.04
C GLY A 23 9.54 6.36 5.31
N PHE A 24 9.47 7.69 5.42
CA PHE A 24 8.18 8.39 5.58
C PHE A 24 7.28 8.20 4.36
N GLY A 25 7.82 8.30 3.15
CA GLY A 25 7.08 8.02 1.92
C GLY A 25 6.49 6.60 1.92
N THR A 26 7.29 5.61 2.31
CA THR A 26 6.86 4.21 2.39
C THR A 26 5.74 4.00 3.41
N MET A 27 5.82 4.64 4.58
CA MET A 27 4.76 4.59 5.60
C MET A 27 3.47 5.30 5.15
N ALA A 28 3.60 6.42 4.45
CA ALA A 28 2.45 7.13 3.88
C ALA A 28 1.75 6.24 2.84
N THR A 29 2.51 5.64 1.91
CA THR A 29 1.98 4.68 0.94
C THR A 29 1.30 3.52 1.66
N ALA A 30 1.91 2.93 2.69
CA ALA A 30 1.32 1.84 3.45
C ALA A 30 -0.08 2.17 4.01
N SER A 31 -0.22 3.35 4.60
CA SER A 31 -1.50 3.82 5.13
C SER A 31 -2.55 4.02 4.04
N ALA A 32 -2.14 4.56 2.89
CA ALA A 32 -3.01 4.77 1.74
C ALA A 32 -3.45 3.43 1.12
N THR A 33 -2.52 2.49 0.90
CA THR A 33 -2.81 1.13 0.39
C THR A 33 -3.77 0.39 1.31
N GLN A 34 -3.64 0.54 2.64
CA GLN A 34 -4.58 -0.08 3.58
C GLN A 34 -5.97 0.53 3.52
N SER A 35 -6.08 1.85 3.37
CA SER A 35 -7.37 2.51 3.15
C SER A 35 -7.98 2.07 1.82
N LEU A 36 -7.16 1.98 0.76
CA LEU A 36 -7.60 1.56 -0.56
C LEU A 36 -8.13 0.12 -0.57
N ALA A 37 -7.41 -0.81 0.07
CA ALA A 37 -7.86 -2.20 0.21
C ALA A 37 -9.24 -2.30 0.86
N ARG A 38 -9.50 -1.50 1.91
CA ARG A 38 -10.82 -1.46 2.58
C ARG A 38 -11.90 -0.86 1.67
N ASP A 39 -11.60 0.24 0.99
CA ASP A 39 -12.55 0.88 0.07
C ASP A 39 -12.94 -0.06 -1.07
N VAL A 40 -11.96 -0.75 -1.65
CA VAL A 40 -12.15 -1.73 -2.73
C VAL A 40 -12.94 -2.94 -2.22
N ALA A 41 -12.57 -3.50 -1.06
CA ALA A 41 -13.31 -4.62 -0.47
C ALA A 41 -14.78 -4.26 -0.19
N ARG A 42 -15.04 -3.02 0.24
CA ARG A 42 -16.41 -2.54 0.44
C ARG A 42 -17.16 -2.35 -0.88
N ALA A 43 -16.50 -1.81 -1.91
CA ALA A 43 -17.09 -1.65 -3.23
C ALA A 43 -17.48 -3.00 -3.84
N GLU A 44 -16.59 -3.98 -3.79
CA GLU A 44 -16.84 -5.35 -4.24
C GLU A 44 -17.95 -6.04 -3.45
N ALA A 45 -17.98 -5.87 -2.12
CA ALA A 45 -19.05 -6.39 -1.27
C ALA A 45 -20.43 -5.82 -1.63
N MET A 46 -20.50 -4.64 -2.28
CA MET A 46 -21.73 -4.02 -2.79
C MET A 46 -22.00 -4.35 -4.27
N GLY A 47 -21.17 -5.19 -4.90
CA GLY A 47 -21.30 -5.55 -6.31
C GLY A 47 -20.82 -4.49 -7.31
N ALA A 48 -20.01 -3.52 -6.86
CA ALA A 48 -19.35 -2.56 -7.74
C ALA A 48 -17.98 -3.10 -8.23
N ASP A 49 -17.43 -2.47 -9.28
CA ASP A 49 -16.10 -2.80 -9.81
C ASP A 49 -15.00 -2.15 -8.94
N GLY A 50 -14.45 -2.96 -8.03
CA GLY A 50 -13.37 -2.58 -7.14
C GLY A 50 -12.02 -2.40 -7.83
N GLN A 51 -11.76 -3.13 -8.93
CA GLN A 51 -10.54 -2.93 -9.71
C GLN A 51 -10.54 -1.55 -10.39
N ALA A 52 -11.65 -1.15 -10.98
CA ALA A 52 -11.78 0.18 -11.57
C ALA A 52 -11.63 1.29 -10.51
N LEU A 53 -12.21 1.10 -9.32
CA LEU A 53 -12.04 2.04 -8.20
C LEU A 53 -10.59 2.17 -7.77
N ALA A 54 -9.87 1.05 -7.68
CA ALA A 54 -8.47 1.03 -7.31
C ALA A 54 -7.61 1.78 -8.32
N HIS A 55 -7.73 1.46 -9.62
CA HIS A 55 -6.97 2.13 -10.68
C HIS A 55 -7.30 3.62 -10.82
N ALA A 56 -8.52 4.04 -10.46
CA ALA A 56 -8.88 5.46 -10.43
C ALA A 56 -8.18 6.24 -9.30
N LYS A 57 -7.88 5.58 -8.18
CA LYS A 57 -7.22 6.18 -7.01
C LYS A 57 -5.70 6.03 -7.04
N ASP A 58 -5.21 4.89 -7.49
CA ASP A 58 -3.81 4.55 -7.62
C ASP A 58 -3.62 3.69 -8.89
N PRO A 59 -3.21 4.31 -10.01
CA PRO A 59 -3.10 3.62 -11.29
C PRO A 59 -2.03 2.53 -11.30
N ASP A 60 -1.02 2.65 -10.43
CA ASP A 60 0.12 1.74 -10.34
C ASP A 60 -0.12 0.60 -9.32
N ALA A 61 -1.23 0.64 -8.58
CA ALA A 61 -1.58 -0.41 -7.64
C ALA A 61 -2.03 -1.69 -8.35
N VAL A 62 -1.48 -2.82 -7.89
CA VAL A 62 -1.90 -4.17 -8.29
C VAL A 62 -2.93 -4.68 -7.30
N VAL A 63 -4.09 -5.10 -7.79
CA VAL A 63 -5.25 -5.48 -6.97
C VAL A 63 -5.65 -6.91 -7.27
N ASP A 64 -5.64 -7.74 -6.24
CA ASP A 64 -6.12 -9.11 -6.28
C ASP A 64 -7.40 -9.21 -5.44
N ILE A 65 -8.49 -9.62 -6.09
CA ILE A 65 -9.84 -9.71 -5.50
C ILE A 65 -10.23 -11.18 -5.54
N SER A 66 -10.39 -11.75 -4.36
CA SER A 66 -10.74 -13.16 -4.19
C SER A 66 -12.07 -13.27 -3.44
N PRO A 67 -13.16 -13.71 -4.10
CA PRO A 67 -14.37 -14.09 -3.40
C PRO A 67 -14.08 -15.33 -2.56
N THR A 68 -14.42 -15.28 -1.29
CA THR A 68 -14.19 -16.33 -0.30
C THR A 68 -15.49 -16.61 0.46
N VAL A 69 -15.58 -17.78 1.09
CA VAL A 69 -16.67 -18.09 2.01
C VAL A 69 -16.05 -18.27 3.39
N HIS A 70 -16.34 -17.34 4.30
CA HIS A 70 -15.84 -17.40 5.67
C HIS A 70 -16.99 -17.77 6.60
N ALA A 71 -16.87 -18.90 7.31
CA ALA A 71 -17.88 -19.39 8.25
C ALA A 71 -19.30 -19.54 7.65
N GLY A 72 -19.41 -19.85 6.36
CA GLY A 72 -20.70 -20.01 5.66
C GLY A 72 -21.33 -18.71 5.16
N VAL A 73 -20.62 -17.58 5.28
CA VAL A 73 -21.04 -16.28 4.75
C VAL A 73 -20.13 -15.89 3.59
N ASN A 74 -20.69 -15.32 2.53
CA ASN A 74 -19.92 -14.79 1.42
C ASN A 74 -19.05 -13.63 1.92
N SER A 75 -17.76 -13.65 1.60
CA SER A 75 -16.79 -12.62 1.94
C SER A 75 -15.95 -12.28 0.71
N VAL A 76 -15.44 -11.06 0.67
CA VAL A 76 -14.49 -10.61 -0.35
C VAL A 76 -13.18 -10.32 0.36
N THR A 77 -12.12 -11.01 -0.06
CA THR A 77 -10.75 -10.70 0.33
C THR A 77 -10.12 -9.88 -0.78
N VAL A 78 -9.66 -8.69 -0.44
CA VAL A 78 -8.95 -7.81 -1.36
C VAL A 78 -7.54 -7.60 -0.87
N ARG A 79 -6.59 -7.85 -1.75
CA ARG A 79 -5.18 -7.55 -1.55
C ARG A 79 -4.76 -6.46 -2.53
N VAL A 80 -4.21 -5.37 -2.00
CA VAL A 80 -3.67 -4.27 -2.80
C VAL A 80 -2.17 -4.20 -2.57
N THR A 81 -1.42 -4.11 -3.65
CA THR A 81 0.03 -3.90 -3.66
C THR A 81 0.33 -2.60 -4.36
N ALA A 82 1.07 -1.70 -3.71
CA ALA A 82 1.48 -0.43 -4.30
C ALA A 82 3.00 -0.25 -4.19
N PRO A 83 3.66 0.32 -5.22
CA PRO A 83 5.08 0.62 -5.16
C PRO A 83 5.35 1.75 -4.18
N ALA A 84 6.42 1.63 -3.39
CA ALA A 84 6.86 2.69 -2.48
C ALA A 84 8.38 2.89 -2.52
N PRO A 85 8.90 4.03 -2.01
CA PRO A 85 10.29 4.42 -2.21
C PRO A 85 11.35 3.43 -1.72
N LEU A 86 11.06 2.64 -0.69
CA LEU A 86 11.99 1.63 -0.17
C LEU A 86 11.66 0.21 -0.63
N PHE A 87 10.38 -0.15 -0.62
CA PHE A 87 9.87 -1.47 -0.96
C PHE A 87 8.38 -1.38 -1.30
N ASP A 88 7.89 -2.34 -2.06
CA ASP A 88 6.46 -2.46 -2.34
C ASP A 88 5.69 -2.75 -1.04
N VAL A 89 4.52 -2.12 -0.90
CA VAL A 89 3.68 -2.29 0.26
C VAL A 89 2.45 -3.10 -0.10
N HIS A 90 2.13 -4.07 0.75
CA HIS A 90 0.95 -4.90 0.62
C HIS A 90 -0.02 -4.60 1.75
N ALA A 91 -1.29 -4.43 1.41
CA ALA A 91 -2.37 -4.39 2.37
C ALA A 91 -3.48 -5.37 1.98
N GLU A 92 -4.09 -5.97 2.99
CA GLU A 92 -5.18 -6.93 2.82
C GLU A 92 -6.38 -6.46 3.66
N ALA A 93 -7.57 -6.55 3.07
CA ALA A 93 -8.83 -6.28 3.71
C ALA A 93 -9.82 -7.40 3.39
N VAL A 94 -10.55 -7.84 4.41
CA VAL A 94 -11.61 -8.85 4.26
C VAL A 94 -12.92 -8.22 4.71
N VAL A 95 -13.93 -8.28 3.86
CA VAL A 95 -15.28 -7.74 4.14
C VAL A 95 -16.30 -8.82 3.86
N VAL A 96 -17.33 -8.92 4.71
CA VAL A 96 -18.47 -9.82 4.49
C VAL A 96 -19.38 -9.20 3.44
N ALA A 97 -19.69 -9.95 2.38
CA ALA A 97 -20.66 -9.53 1.37
C ALA A 97 -22.08 -9.62 1.96
N GLU A 98 -22.83 -8.52 1.88
CA GLU A 98 -24.25 -8.54 2.23
C GLU A 98 -25.03 -9.29 1.13
N PRO A 99 -26.05 -10.09 1.50
CA PRO A 99 -26.86 -10.87 0.56
C PRO A 99 -27.80 -10.01 -0.30
#